data_AF-A0A095YYA5-F1
#
_entry.id   AF-A0A095YYA5-F1
#
_cell.length_a   1.000
_cell.length_b   1.000
_cell.length_c   1.000
_cell.angle_alpha   90.00
_cell.angle_beta   90.00
_cell.angle_gamma   90.00
#
_symmetry.space_group_name_H-M   'P 1'
#
loop_
_entity.id
_entity.type
_entity.pdbx_description
1 polymer ?
#
loop_
_entity_poly.entity_id
_entity_poly.type
_entity_poly.pdbx_seq_one_letter_code
_entity_poly.pdbx_strand_id
1 'polypeptide(L)' 'MKELLTVAEVAMHLKVNKNTVYGYKKAGLLKFMKLGKLKCREQDLEDFKEWCVGKDVTDPFNVKILEEN' A
#
# COMPACT_ATOMS: atom_id res chain seq x y z
N MET A 1 8.54 -10.01 -14.78
CA MET A 1 8.14 -8.77 -15.48
C MET A 1 7.83 -7.74 -14.41
N LYS A 2 8.08 -6.44 -14.61
CA LYS A 2 7.64 -5.42 -13.62
C LYS A 2 6.32 -4.83 -14.10
N GLU A 3 5.22 -5.25 -13.47
CA GLU A 3 3.88 -4.82 -13.86
C GLU A 3 3.48 -3.51 -13.15
N LEU A 4 2.55 -2.77 -13.77
CA LEU A 4 2.01 -1.52 -13.24
C LEU A 4 0.56 -1.71 -12.81
N LEU A 5 0.34 -1.72 -11.50
CA LEU A 5 -0.93 -2.00 -10.86
C LEU A 5 -1.73 -0.72 -10.64
N THR A 6 -3.00 -0.72 -10.97
CA THR A 6 -3.95 0.33 -10.59
C THR A 6 -4.29 0.25 -9.11
N VAL A 7 -4.90 1.32 -8.56
CA VAL A 7 -5.43 1.32 -7.18
C VAL A 7 -6.40 0.15 -6.93
N ALA A 8 -7.18 -0.25 -7.94
CA ALA A 8 -8.10 -1.37 -7.81
C ALA A 8 -7.36 -2.70 -7.67
N GLU A 9 -6.32 -2.92 -8.47
CA GLU A 9 -5.48 -4.12 -8.38
C GLU A 9 -4.70 -4.16 -7.07
N VAL A 10 -4.09 -3.05 -6.65
CA VAL A 10 -3.43 -2.94 -5.34
C VAL A 10 -4.38 -3.31 -4.20
N ALA A 11 -5.62 -2.80 -4.23
CA ALA A 11 -6.64 -3.13 -3.25
C ALA A 11 -6.97 -4.63 -3.24
N MET A 12 -7.05 -5.26 -4.41
CA MET A 12 -7.27 -6.72 -4.53
C MET A 12 -6.08 -7.54 -3.99
N HIS A 13 -4.84 -7.10 -4.26
CA HIS A 13 -3.62 -7.76 -3.77
C HIS A 13 -3.46 -7.65 -2.26
N LEU A 14 -3.79 -6.50 -1.67
CA LEU A 14 -3.72 -6.27 -0.23
C LEU A 14 -4.97 -6.74 0.52
N LYS A 15 -6.01 -7.17 -0.19
CA LYS A 15 -7.33 -7.55 0.38
C LYS A 15 -7.95 -6.44 1.24
N VAL A 16 -7.79 -5.19 0.81
CA VAL A 16 -8.38 -4.01 1.45
C VAL A 16 -9.29 -3.26 0.48
N ASN A 17 -10.01 -2.26 0.97
CA ASN A 17 -10.82 -1.40 0.10
C ASN A 17 -9.95 -0.33 -0.60
N LYS A 18 -10.48 0.26 -1.68
CA LYS A 18 -9.77 1.30 -2.45
C LYS A 18 -9.47 2.55 -1.61
N ASN A 19 -10.33 2.91 -0.66
CA ASN A 19 -10.15 4.08 0.20
C ASN A 19 -8.92 3.93 1.10
N THR A 20 -8.69 2.73 1.64
CA THR A 20 -7.49 2.40 2.42
C THR A 20 -6.24 2.57 1.57
N VAL A 21 -6.24 2.13 0.31
CA VAL A 21 -5.12 2.34 -0.61
C VAL A 21 -4.85 3.82 -0.88
N TYR A 22 -5.91 4.63 -1.07
CA TYR A 22 -5.77 6.08 -1.15
C TYR A 22 -5.22 6.68 0.15
N GLY A 23 -5.57 6.10 1.30
CA GLY A 23 -5.02 6.43 2.62
C GLY A 23 -3.50 6.22 2.66
N TYR A 24 -3.01 5.03 2.27
CA TYR A 24 -1.58 4.75 2.19
C TYR A 24 -0.83 5.72 1.28
N LYS A 25 -1.43 6.08 0.13
CA LYS A 25 -0.88 7.08 -0.78
C LYS A 25 -0.82 8.47 -0.15
N LYS A 26 -1.85 8.87 0.62
CA LYS A 26 -1.91 10.18 1.29
C LYS A 26 -0.94 10.27 2.47
N ALA A 27 -0.77 9.19 3.21
CA ALA A 27 0.20 9.08 4.30
C ALA A 27 1.65 8.93 3.80
N GLY A 28 1.87 8.81 2.48
CA GLY A 28 3.21 8.64 1.91
C GLY A 28 3.81 7.25 2.10
N LEU A 29 3.02 6.28 2.58
CA LEU A 29 3.47 4.90 2.83
C LEU A 29 3.64 4.09 1.56
N LEU A 30 2.76 4.30 0.57
CA LEU A 30 2.80 3.60 -0.72
C LEU A 30 2.94 4.59 -1.87
N LYS A 31 3.92 4.34 -2.75
CA LYS A 31 4.26 5.23 -3.86
C LYS A 31 3.38 4.95 -5.07
N PHE A 32 2.88 6.01 -5.67
CA PHE A 32 2.09 5.96 -6.90
C PHE A 32 2.60 6.98 -7.91
N MET A 33 2.47 6.64 -9.18
CA MET A 33 2.63 7.56 -10.32
C MET A 33 1.29 7.80 -11.00
N LYS A 34 1.15 8.94 -11.66
CA LYS A 34 -0.07 9.31 -12.40
C LYS A 34 0.20 9.23 -13.90
N LEU A 35 -0.37 8.22 -14.56
CA LEU A 35 -0.29 7.99 -16.01
C LEU A 35 -1.69 8.00 -16.63
N GLY A 36 -2.48 9.04 -16.30
CA GLY A 36 -3.93 9.09 -16.51
C GLY A 36 -4.69 8.53 -15.30
N LYS A 37 -4.43 7.27 -14.95
CA LYS A 37 -4.85 6.67 -13.66
C LYS A 37 -3.66 6.58 -12.71
N LEU A 38 -3.94 6.51 -11.40
CA LEU A 38 -2.91 6.20 -10.42
C LEU A 38 -2.47 4.75 -10.57
N LYS A 39 -1.16 4.57 -10.73
CA LYS A 39 -0.51 3.27 -10.82
C LYS A 39 0.60 3.13 -9.80
N CYS A 40 0.71 1.95 -9.22
CA CYS A 40 1.78 1.50 -8.34
C CYS A 40 2.66 0.52 -9.11
N ARG A 41 3.97 0.55 -8.90
CA ARG A 41 4.84 -0.51 -9.43
C ARG A 41 4.66 -1.73 -8.54
N GLU A 42 4.63 -2.92 -9.14
CA GLU A 42 4.57 -4.17 -8.39
C GLU A 42 5.65 -4.26 -7.31
N GLN A 43 6.88 -3.84 -7.63
CA GLN A 43 7.99 -3.81 -6.68
C GLN A 43 7.71 -2.91 -5.45
N ASP A 44 7.12 -1.71 -5.64
CA ASP A 44 6.79 -0.85 -4.50
C ASP A 44 5.71 -1.47 -3.61
N LEU A 45 4.82 -2.28 -4.19
CA LEU A 45 3.80 -3.01 -3.43
C LEU A 45 4.42 -4.16 -2.63
N GLU A 46 5.38 -4.89 -3.19
CA GLU A 46 6.11 -5.94 -2.48
C GLU A 46 6.93 -5.35 -1.33
N ASP A 47 7.71 -4.29 -1.59
CA ASP A 47 8.49 -3.58 -0.58
C ASP A 47 7.57 -3.08 0.57
N PHE A 48 6.38 -2.58 0.23
CA PHE A 48 5.38 -2.16 1.22
C PHE A 48 4.85 -3.33 2.06
N LYS A 49 4.58 -4.49 1.46
CA LYS A 49 4.12 -5.68 2.19
C LYS A 49 5.16 -6.16 3.19
N GLU A 50 6.42 -6.20 2.78
CA GLU A 50 7.53 -6.57 3.67
C GLU A 50 7.66 -5.56 4.82
N TRP A 51 7.55 -4.27 4.50
CA TRP A 51 7.56 -3.22 5.52
C TRP A 51 6.37 -3.31 6.49
N CYS A 52 5.19 -3.75 6.05
CA CYS A 52 4.01 -3.92 6.90
C CYS A 52 4.14 -5.06 7.92
N VAL A 53 5.08 -6.00 7.75
CA VAL A 53 5.26 -7.12 8.69
C VAL A 53 5.57 -6.56 10.09
N GLY A 54 4.86 -7.08 11.10
CA GLY A 54 4.97 -6.64 12.49
C GLY A 54 4.45 -5.22 12.75
N LYS A 55 3.61 -4.67 11.86
CA LYS A 55 3.01 -3.33 12.04
C LYS A 55 1.51 -3.35 11.84
N ASP A 56 0.81 -2.58 12.65
CA ASP A 56 -0.58 -2.20 12.40
C ASP A 56 -0.60 -0.94 11.55
N VAL A 57 -1.00 -1.10 10.30
CA VAL A 57 -1.17 -0.02 9.31
C VAL A 57 -2.64 0.33 9.07
N THR A 58 -3.56 -0.14 9.92
CA THR A 58 -5.00 0.12 9.78
C THR A 58 -5.31 1.61 9.75
N ASP A 59 -4.59 2.41 10.54
CA ASP A 59 -4.52 3.86 10.40
C ASP A 59 -3.23 4.26 9.68
N PRO A 60 -3.30 4.66 8.39
CA PRO A 60 -2.13 5.04 7.61
C PRO A 60 -1.32 6.20 8.22
N PHE A 61 -1.93 7.04 9.04
CA PHE A 61 -1.26 8.20 9.63
C PHE A 61 -0.69 7.92 11.02
N ASN A 62 -1.01 6.76 11.61
CA ASN A 62 -0.58 6.36 12.94
C ASN A 62 -0.21 4.88 12.95
N VAL A 63 0.90 4.55 12.27
CA VAL A 63 1.39 3.19 12.17
C VAL A 63 1.98 2.75 13.50
N LYS A 64 1.52 1.61 14.01
CA LYS A 64 1.97 1.05 15.28
C LYS A 64 2.80 -0.19 15.03
N ILE A 65 3.81 -0.40 15.87
CA ILE A 65 4.54 -1.68 15.89
C ILE A 65 3.70 -2.65 16.69
N LEU A 66 3.45 -3.83 16.12
CA LEU A 66 2.83 -4.93 16.85
C LEU A 66 3.91 -5.54 17.73
N GLU A 67 3.92 -5.19 19.00
CA GLU A 67 4.76 -5.86 19.99
C GLU A 67 4.19 -7.27 20.20
N GLU A 68 4.91 -8.29 19.73
CA GLU A 68 4.65 -9.68 20.13
C GLU A 68 4.86 -9.77 21.65
N ASN A 69 3.78 -10.06 22.39
CA ASN A 69 3.86 -10.46 23.79
C ASN A 69 4.29 -11.92 23.90
#